data_AF-Q5QYR4-F1
#
_entry.id   AF-Q5QYR4-F1
#
_cell.length_a   1.000
_cell.length_b   1.000
_cell.length_c   1.000
_cell.angle_alpha   90.00
_cell.angle_beta   90.00
_cell.angle_gamma   90.00
#
_symmetry.space_group_name_H-M   'P 1'
#
loop_
_entity.id
_entity.type
_entity.pdbx_description
1 polymer ?
#
loop_
_entity_poly.entity_id
_entity_poly.type
_entity_poly.pdbx_seq_one_letter_code
_entity_poly.pdbx_strand_id
1 'polypeptide(L)'
;MAFKNFLVAGLFLAVLSGCGQEGTTDLHSAEVKALDEQLLPNNNWQLSRATIELSFCRNRINEALLASEAELRGWRLSGESTAFPPHRSEGINALSKLFKQTDVLLWQAEGNVSAQRYHLVKPAKASKGEVVDAVFPAVVSLSAIDEVCHAAVDDSEY
;
A
#
# COMPACT_ATOMS: atom_id res chain seq x y z
N MET A 1 32.67 31.05 62.38
CA MET A 1 33.46 29.84 62.07
C MET A 1 32.60 28.93 61.20
N ALA A 2 33.14 28.58 60.03
CA ALA A 2 32.79 27.49 59.10
C ALA A 2 31.30 27.20 58.74
N PHE A 3 30.99 27.31 57.45
CA PHE A 3 30.29 26.35 56.55
C PHE A 3 29.81 27.15 55.31
N LYS A 4 30.68 27.49 54.35
CA LYS A 4 31.27 26.67 53.26
C LYS A 4 30.22 26.13 52.26
N ASN A 5 30.08 26.89 51.17
CA ASN A 5 29.73 26.54 49.79
C ASN A 5 28.68 25.44 49.54
N PHE A 6 27.52 25.85 48.99
CA PHE A 6 26.77 25.03 48.04
C PHE A 6 26.43 25.89 46.82
N LEU A 7 27.34 25.83 45.85
CA LEU A 7 27.19 26.40 44.51
C LEU A 7 27.29 25.20 43.56
N VAL A 8 26.46 25.22 42.51
CA VAL A 8 26.49 24.33 41.34
C VAL A 8 25.75 23.00 41.49
N ALA A 9 24.43 23.06 41.31
CA ALA A 9 23.63 21.95 40.78
C ALA A 9 22.86 22.48 39.57
N GLY A 10 23.55 22.59 38.43
CA GLY A 10 22.96 23.03 37.17
C GLY A 10 23.96 22.78 36.05
N LEU A 11 23.49 22.20 34.94
CA LEU A 11 24.24 21.49 33.88
C LEU A 11 24.75 20.12 34.37
N PHE A 12 24.23 18.98 33.91
CA PHE A 12 24.15 18.53 32.53
C PHE A 12 22.90 17.67 32.31
N LEU A 13 21.86 18.26 31.72
CA LEU A 13 20.66 17.57 31.27
C LEU A 13 20.39 18.06 29.84
N ALA A 14 21.28 17.70 28.91
CA ALA A 14 21.17 18.09 27.50
C ALA A 14 22.03 17.19 26.61
N VAL A 15 21.82 15.87 26.67
CA VAL A 15 22.26 14.96 25.59
C VAL A 15 21.19 13.89 25.40
N LEU A 16 20.03 14.29 24.88
CA LEU A 16 18.98 13.40 24.34
C LEU A 16 18.00 14.25 23.52
N SER A 17 18.51 14.98 22.53
CA SER A 17 17.68 15.65 21.52
C SER A 17 18.30 15.38 20.16
N GLY A 18 18.08 14.15 19.71
CA GLY A 18 18.56 13.66 18.42
C GLY A 18 17.90 12.35 17.98
N CYS A 19 16.73 11.97 18.50
CA CYS A 19 15.83 11.14 17.72
C CYS A 19 15.11 12.10 16.78
N GLY A 20 15.60 12.18 15.54
CA GLY A 20 14.78 12.71 14.45
C GLY A 20 13.44 11.98 14.49
N GLN A 21 12.35 12.73 14.32
CA GLN A 21 11.05 12.13 14.07
C GLN A 21 11.19 11.18 12.87
N GLU A 22 11.33 9.88 13.15
CA GLU A 22 10.88 8.86 12.22
C GLU A 22 9.38 9.15 12.07
N GLY A 23 9.04 9.70 10.90
CA GLY A 23 7.67 10.02 10.56
C GLY A 23 6.81 8.82 10.88
N THR A 24 5.75 9.03 11.66
CA THR A 24 4.78 8.00 11.99
C THR A 24 4.33 7.34 10.70
N THR A 25 4.82 6.14 10.40
CA THR A 25 4.42 5.39 9.22
C THR A 25 2.91 5.19 9.30
N ASP A 26 2.18 5.74 8.33
CA ASP A 26 0.72 5.55 8.23
C ASP A 26 0.44 4.05 8.12
N LEU A 27 -0.43 3.51 8.99
CA LEU A 27 -0.74 2.08 9.04
C LEU A 27 -1.21 1.57 7.67
N HIS A 28 -1.96 2.38 6.92
CA HIS A 28 -2.42 2.05 5.57
C HIS A 28 -1.25 1.88 4.59
N SER A 29 -0.21 2.70 4.72
CA SER A 29 0.97 2.62 3.86
C SER A 29 1.80 1.37 4.17
N ALA A 30 1.95 1.03 5.45
CA ALA A 30 2.61 -0.20 5.86
C ALA A 30 1.84 -1.43 5.35
N GLU A 31 0.51 -1.42 5.42
CA GLU A 31 -0.34 -2.52 4.97
C GLU A 31 -0.28 -2.72 3.44
N VAL A 32 -0.42 -1.65 2.65
CA VAL A 32 -0.31 -1.73 1.18
C VAL A 32 1.07 -2.21 0.75
N LYS A 33 2.14 -1.71 1.38
CA LYS A 33 3.50 -2.17 1.08
C LYS A 33 3.68 -3.65 1.43
N ALA A 34 3.28 -4.05 2.62
CA ALA A 34 3.39 -5.44 3.06
C ALA A 34 2.57 -6.39 2.18
N LEU A 35 1.42 -5.92 1.68
CA LEU A 35 0.59 -6.67 0.75
C LEU A 35 1.25 -6.81 -0.63
N ASP A 36 1.86 -5.75 -1.16
CA ASP A 36 2.52 -5.78 -2.47
C ASP A 36 3.69 -6.78 -2.54
N GLU A 37 4.39 -6.94 -1.42
CA GLU A 37 5.52 -7.86 -1.27
C GLU A 37 5.08 -9.33 -1.09
N GLN A 38 3.79 -9.60 -0.86
CA GLN A 38 3.27 -10.95 -0.63
C GLN A 38 2.87 -11.66 -1.91
N LEU A 39 3.20 -12.94 -2.00
CA LEU A 39 2.58 -13.86 -2.94
C LEU A 39 1.21 -14.31 -2.41
N LEU A 40 0.17 -14.10 -3.22
CA LEU A 40 -1.20 -14.53 -2.96
C LEU A 40 -1.64 -15.57 -3.99
N PRO A 41 -2.58 -16.47 -3.66
CA PRO A 41 -3.32 -16.58 -2.40
C PRO A 41 -2.46 -17.12 -1.23
N ASN A 42 -2.81 -16.73 0.00
CA ASN A 42 -2.22 -17.25 1.23
C ASN A 42 -3.26 -17.34 2.37
N ASN A 43 -2.85 -17.70 3.59
CA ASN A 43 -3.76 -17.90 4.73
C ASN A 43 -4.19 -16.60 5.43
N ASN A 44 -3.63 -15.45 5.07
CA ASN A 44 -3.87 -14.16 5.73
C ASN A 44 -4.95 -13.33 5.02
N TRP A 45 -5.22 -13.64 3.75
CA TRP A 45 -6.03 -12.82 2.87
C TRP A 45 -7.05 -13.63 2.07
N GLN A 46 -8.25 -13.07 1.91
CA GLN A 46 -9.22 -13.48 0.90
C GLN A 46 -9.15 -12.52 -0.28
N LEU A 47 -9.19 -13.06 -1.49
CA LEU A 47 -9.13 -12.28 -2.74
C LEU A 47 -10.46 -12.38 -3.47
N SER A 48 -10.85 -11.30 -4.13
CA SER A 48 -11.92 -11.34 -5.11
C SER A 48 -11.51 -12.22 -6.28
N ARG A 49 -12.47 -12.99 -6.82
CA ARG A 49 -12.25 -13.68 -8.10
C ARG A 49 -12.22 -12.70 -9.26
N ALA A 50 -13.14 -11.73 -9.25
CA ALA A 50 -13.15 -10.66 -10.21
C ALA A 50 -11.91 -9.77 -10.05
N THR A 51 -11.44 -9.26 -11.18
CA THR A 51 -10.35 -8.30 -11.26
C THR A 51 -10.93 -6.90 -11.42
N ILE A 52 -10.29 -5.93 -10.81
CA ILE A 52 -10.59 -4.51 -10.98
C ILE A 52 -9.51 -3.93 -11.87
N GLU A 53 -9.89 -3.45 -13.05
CA GLU A 53 -9.03 -2.62 -13.90
C GLU A 53 -9.07 -1.19 -13.35
N LEU A 54 -7.89 -0.60 -13.12
CA LEU A 54 -7.72 0.72 -12.53
C LEU A 54 -6.66 1.51 -13.30
N SER A 55 -6.94 2.77 -13.62
CA SER A 55 -5.99 3.69 -14.25
C SER A 55 -6.05 5.08 -13.63
N PHE A 56 -4.88 5.62 -13.32
CA PHE A 56 -4.72 6.98 -12.81
C PHE A 56 -4.70 8.01 -13.97
N CYS A 57 -5.22 9.20 -13.74
CA CYS A 57 -5.33 10.24 -14.78
C CYS A 57 -3.99 10.77 -15.28
N ARG A 58 -3.57 10.40 -16.51
CA ARG A 58 -2.34 10.87 -17.21
C ARG A 58 -1.14 10.98 -16.25
N ASN A 59 -0.96 9.95 -15.45
CA ASN A 59 -0.08 10.00 -14.30
C ASN A 59 1.09 9.03 -14.47
N ARG A 60 2.29 9.49 -14.10
CA ARG A 60 3.49 8.65 -13.95
C ARG A 60 3.29 7.48 -12.98
N ILE A 61 2.24 7.52 -12.16
CA ILE A 61 1.82 6.41 -11.30
C ILE A 61 1.51 5.13 -12.10
N ASN A 62 0.90 5.23 -13.29
CA ASN A 62 0.65 4.04 -14.11
C ASN A 62 1.96 3.40 -14.58
N GLU A 63 2.95 4.23 -14.95
CA GLU A 63 4.30 3.75 -15.29
C GLU A 63 5.02 3.21 -14.06
N ALA A 64 4.85 3.83 -12.89
CA ALA A 64 5.46 3.39 -11.64
C ALA A 64 4.96 2.00 -11.20
N LEU A 65 3.71 1.66 -11.55
CA LEU A 65 3.07 0.40 -11.23
C LEU A 65 3.18 -0.63 -12.36
N LEU A 66 3.78 -0.27 -13.49
CA LEU A 66 3.93 -1.13 -14.66
C LEU A 66 4.72 -2.38 -14.32
N ALA A 67 4.05 -3.53 -14.38
CA ALA A 67 4.69 -4.83 -14.18
C ALA A 67 3.79 -5.94 -14.73
N SER A 68 4.38 -6.85 -15.50
CA SER A 68 3.72 -8.09 -15.87
C SER A 68 3.53 -9.01 -14.64
N GLU A 69 2.60 -9.95 -14.74
CA GLU A 69 2.39 -10.98 -13.70
C GLU A 69 3.71 -11.71 -13.36
N ALA A 70 4.50 -12.05 -14.38
CA ALA A 70 5.76 -12.76 -14.21
C ALA A 70 6.81 -11.93 -13.44
N GLU A 71 6.90 -10.63 -13.70
CA GLU A 71 7.78 -9.71 -12.97
C GLU A 71 7.35 -9.59 -11.51
N LEU A 72 6.07 -9.30 -11.26
CA LEU A 72 5.51 -9.21 -9.91
C LEU A 72 5.75 -10.50 -9.11
N ARG A 73 5.47 -11.66 -9.72
CA ARG A 73 5.73 -12.96 -9.12
C ARG A 73 7.22 -13.15 -8.82
N GLY A 74 8.09 -12.80 -9.74
CA GLY A 74 9.55 -12.87 -9.55
C GLY A 74 10.03 -12.05 -8.36
N TRP A 75 9.59 -10.79 -8.27
CA TRP A 75 9.95 -9.91 -7.15
C TRP A 75 9.42 -10.44 -5.81
N ARG A 76 8.16 -10.86 -5.75
CA ARG A 76 7.54 -11.42 -4.54
C ARG A 76 8.20 -12.72 -4.07
N LEU A 77 8.62 -13.57 -5.00
CA LEU A 77 9.31 -14.84 -4.68
C LEU A 77 10.69 -14.64 -4.07
N SER A 78 11.36 -13.52 -4.34
CA SER A 78 12.64 -13.20 -3.69
C SER A 78 12.49 -12.97 -2.19
N GLY A 79 11.31 -12.48 -1.75
CA GLY A 79 11.07 -12.05 -0.38
C GLY A 79 11.84 -10.79 0.03
N GLU A 80 12.53 -10.13 -0.90
CA GLU A 80 13.34 -8.94 -0.62
C GLU A 80 12.70 -7.69 -1.24
N SER A 81 12.48 -6.65 -0.42
CA SER A 81 11.93 -5.36 -0.88
C SER A 81 12.79 -4.71 -1.98
N THR A 82 14.11 -4.99 -1.99
CA THR A 82 15.07 -4.50 -2.99
C THR A 82 14.95 -5.15 -4.37
N ALA A 83 14.18 -6.24 -4.50
CA ALA A 83 13.90 -6.84 -5.80
C ALA A 83 12.93 -6.01 -6.63
N PHE A 84 12.10 -5.18 -5.98
CA PHE A 84 11.17 -4.29 -6.65
C PHE A 84 11.89 -3.05 -7.21
N PRO A 85 11.50 -2.55 -8.39
CA PRO A 85 12.11 -1.36 -8.95
C PRO A 85 11.95 -0.13 -8.03
N PRO A 86 12.99 0.73 -7.87
CA PRO A 86 12.92 1.86 -6.94
C PRO A 86 11.76 2.83 -7.19
N HIS A 87 11.41 3.05 -8.47
CA HIS A 87 10.32 3.94 -8.87
C HIS A 87 8.93 3.44 -8.47
N ARG A 88 8.78 2.14 -8.15
CA ARG A 88 7.50 1.54 -7.73
C ARG A 88 6.97 2.14 -6.44
N SER A 89 7.85 2.64 -5.57
CA SER A 89 7.49 3.31 -4.33
C SER A 89 6.49 4.46 -4.53
N GLU A 90 6.58 5.20 -5.65
CA GLU A 90 5.62 6.25 -5.97
C GLU A 90 4.22 5.68 -6.23
N GLY A 91 4.15 4.57 -6.94
CA GLY A 91 2.91 3.83 -7.19
C GLY A 91 2.29 3.30 -5.91
N ILE A 92 3.09 2.68 -5.04
CA ILE A 92 2.65 2.17 -3.73
C ILE A 92 2.13 3.30 -2.83
N ASN A 93 2.76 4.48 -2.89
CA ASN A 93 2.27 5.65 -2.17
C ASN A 93 0.90 6.13 -2.69
N ALA A 94 0.68 6.09 -4.01
CA ALA A 94 -0.62 6.40 -4.59
C ALA A 94 -1.70 5.39 -4.17
N LEU A 95 -1.38 4.09 -4.18
CA LEU A 95 -2.28 3.03 -3.70
C LEU A 95 -2.58 3.18 -2.19
N SER A 96 -1.59 3.57 -1.39
CA SER A 96 -1.77 3.85 0.04
C SER A 96 -2.72 5.03 0.28
N LYS A 97 -2.62 6.08 -0.54
CA LYS A 97 -3.54 7.22 -0.50
C LYS A 97 -4.96 6.79 -0.89
N LEU A 98 -5.12 5.98 -1.95
CA LEU A 98 -6.42 5.42 -2.33
C LEU A 98 -7.02 4.59 -1.20
N PHE A 99 -6.25 3.68 -0.60
CA PHE A 99 -6.72 2.84 0.49
C PHE A 99 -7.20 3.70 1.67
N LYS A 100 -6.43 4.72 2.05
CA LYS A 100 -6.81 5.66 3.11
C LYS A 100 -8.11 6.42 2.81
N GLN A 101 -8.38 6.76 1.55
CA GLN A 101 -9.56 7.52 1.15
C GLN A 101 -10.81 6.65 0.98
N THR A 102 -10.64 5.39 0.59
CA THR A 102 -11.74 4.52 0.14
C THR A 102 -11.96 3.28 1.00
N ASP A 103 -11.01 2.92 1.86
CA ASP A 103 -10.94 1.63 2.56
C ASP A 103 -10.94 0.42 1.61
N VAL A 104 -10.51 0.64 0.36
CA VAL A 104 -10.34 -0.41 -0.65
C VAL A 104 -8.87 -0.83 -0.71
N LEU A 105 -8.60 -2.04 -0.26
CA LEU A 105 -7.28 -2.66 -0.31
C LEU A 105 -7.14 -3.52 -1.58
N LEU A 106 -6.09 -3.26 -2.35
CA LEU A 106 -5.87 -3.84 -3.68
C LEU A 106 -4.53 -4.58 -3.73
N TRP A 107 -4.50 -5.77 -4.33
CA TRP A 107 -3.28 -6.50 -4.65
C TRP A 107 -3.12 -6.62 -6.16
N GLN A 108 -1.98 -6.16 -6.68
CA GLN A 108 -1.74 -6.10 -8.12
C GLN A 108 -1.49 -7.50 -8.69
N ALA A 109 -2.32 -7.91 -9.63
CA ALA A 109 -2.13 -9.11 -10.42
C ALA A 109 -1.13 -8.86 -11.56
N GLU A 110 -1.33 -7.76 -12.29
CA GLU A 110 -0.47 -7.31 -13.38
C GLU A 110 -0.79 -5.86 -13.75
N GLY A 111 -0.11 -5.32 -14.77
CA GLY A 111 -0.56 -4.13 -15.43
C GLY A 111 0.31 -3.70 -16.60
N ASN A 112 -0.24 -2.80 -17.40
CA ASN A 112 0.35 -2.28 -18.61
C ASN A 112 0.32 -0.74 -18.61
N VAL A 113 0.72 -0.11 -19.71
CA VAL A 113 0.78 1.36 -19.81
C VAL A 113 -0.59 2.04 -19.72
N SER A 114 -1.66 1.33 -20.03
CA SER A 114 -3.03 1.87 -20.06
C SER A 114 -3.74 1.71 -18.72
N ALA A 115 -3.63 0.54 -18.10
CA ALA A 115 -4.29 0.22 -16.84
C ALA A 115 -3.58 -0.91 -16.09
N GLN A 116 -3.82 -0.94 -14.79
CA GLN A 116 -3.36 -2.00 -13.89
C GLN A 116 -4.55 -2.86 -13.48
N ARG A 117 -4.29 -4.13 -13.19
CA ARG A 117 -5.29 -5.12 -12.78
C ARG A 117 -5.06 -5.55 -11.36
N TYR A 118 -6.10 -5.47 -10.54
CA TYR A 118 -6.05 -5.74 -9.11
C TYR A 118 -7.10 -6.74 -8.67
N HIS A 119 -6.76 -7.57 -7.69
CA HIS A 119 -7.77 -8.23 -6.87
C HIS A 119 -8.08 -7.36 -5.65
N LEU A 120 -9.37 -7.28 -5.29
CA LEU A 120 -9.78 -6.74 -4.00
C LEU A 120 -9.38 -7.72 -2.91
N VAL A 121 -8.83 -7.18 -1.82
CA VAL A 121 -8.34 -7.97 -0.70
C VAL A 121 -9.11 -7.64 0.57
N LYS A 122 -9.47 -8.69 1.31
CA LYS A 122 -10.00 -8.60 2.67
C LYS A 122 -9.24 -9.56 3.60
N PRO A 123 -9.18 -9.30 4.91
CA PRO A 123 -8.54 -10.21 5.86
C PRO A 123 -9.14 -11.63 5.80
N ALA A 124 -8.36 -12.67 6.11
CA ALA A 124 -8.77 -14.08 6.05
C ALA A 124 -10.09 -14.42 6.77
N LYS A 125 -10.42 -13.67 7.82
CA LYS A 125 -11.66 -13.80 8.60
C LYS A 125 -12.92 -13.38 7.84
N ALA A 126 -12.78 -12.60 6.77
CA ALA A 126 -13.89 -12.21 5.91
C ALA A 126 -14.44 -13.45 5.18
N SER A 127 -15.76 -13.50 5.01
CA SER A 127 -16.36 -14.60 4.24
C SER A 127 -16.12 -14.39 2.74
N LYS A 128 -16.12 -15.47 1.95
CA LYS A 128 -16.04 -15.36 0.48
C LYS A 128 -17.17 -14.51 -0.10
N GLY A 129 -18.37 -14.57 0.49
CA GLY A 129 -19.50 -13.72 0.09
C GLY A 129 -19.22 -12.24 0.32
N GLU A 130 -18.67 -11.89 1.49
CA GLU A 130 -18.29 -10.51 1.82
C GLU A 130 -17.27 -9.94 0.82
N VAL A 131 -16.30 -10.73 0.37
CA VAL A 131 -15.32 -10.28 -0.63
C VAL A 131 -15.97 -10.05 -2.00
N VAL A 132 -16.88 -10.94 -2.42
CA VAL A 132 -17.63 -10.79 -3.67
C VAL A 132 -18.52 -9.56 -3.64
N ASP A 133 -19.27 -9.38 -2.55
CA ASP A 133 -20.20 -8.26 -2.38
C ASP A 133 -19.48 -6.90 -2.29
N ALA A 134 -18.19 -6.90 -1.95
CA ALA A 134 -17.37 -5.69 -1.86
C ALA A 134 -16.83 -5.19 -3.21
N VAL A 135 -16.82 -6.01 -4.27
CA VAL A 135 -16.19 -5.65 -5.56
C VAL A 135 -16.85 -4.42 -6.20
N PHE A 136 -18.17 -4.43 -6.39
CA PHE A 136 -18.88 -3.30 -7.01
C PHE A 136 -18.82 -2.02 -6.17
N PRO A 137 -19.07 -2.05 -4.84
CA PRO A 137 -18.86 -0.88 -3.98
C PRO A 137 -17.43 -0.32 -4.05
N ALA A 138 -16.43 -1.19 -4.17
CA ALA A 138 -15.04 -0.76 -4.33
C ALA A 138 -14.82 -0.02 -5.64
N VAL A 139 -15.33 -0.53 -6.78
CA VAL A 139 -15.25 0.18 -8.07
C VAL A 139 -15.92 1.54 -8.02
N VAL A 140 -17.11 1.65 -7.39
CA VAL A 140 -17.81 2.92 -7.21
C VAL A 140 -16.97 3.90 -6.37
N SER A 141 -16.39 3.42 -5.27
CA SER A 141 -15.56 4.25 -4.37
C SER A 141 -14.28 4.73 -5.06
N LEU A 142 -13.61 3.85 -5.82
CA LEU A 142 -12.42 4.18 -6.60
C LEU A 142 -12.73 5.19 -7.72
N SER A 143 -13.87 5.02 -8.41
CA SER A 143 -14.30 5.93 -9.49
C SER A 143 -14.65 7.33 -9.01
N ALA A 144 -14.92 7.51 -7.71
CA ALA A 144 -15.21 8.80 -7.11
C ALA A 144 -13.95 9.61 -6.73
N ILE A 145 -12.75 9.03 -6.91
CA ILE A 145 -11.48 9.70 -6.61
C ILE A 145 -11.00 10.48 -7.84
N ASP A 146 -10.77 11.78 -7.67
CA ASP A 146 -10.38 12.69 -8.76
C ASP A 146 -9.10 12.27 -9.51
N GLU A 147 -8.17 11.61 -8.83
CA GLU A 147 -6.94 11.11 -9.44
C GLU A 147 -7.11 9.81 -10.25
N VAL A 148 -8.26 9.14 -10.11
CA VAL A 148 -8.62 7.91 -10.83
C VAL A 148 -9.45 8.27 -12.06
N CYS A 149 -8.96 7.90 -13.24
CA CYS A 149 -9.65 8.17 -14.51
C CYS A 149 -10.47 6.99 -15.00
N HIS A 150 -10.14 5.79 -14.52
CA HIS A 150 -10.86 4.57 -14.87
C HIS A 150 -10.80 3.61 -13.69
N ALA A 151 -11.96 3.08 -13.31
CA ALA A 151 -12.08 1.90 -12.47
C ALA A 151 -13.26 1.07 -12.99
N ALA A 152 -13.04 -0.20 -13.28
CA ALA A 152 -14.08 -1.10 -13.78
C ALA A 152 -13.80 -2.52 -13.33
N VAL A 153 -14.86 -3.34 -13.26
CA VAL A 153 -14.68 -4.79 -13.14
C VAL A 153 -14.26 -5.33 -14.50
N ASP A 154 -13.14 -6.06 -14.54
CA ASP A 154 -12.68 -6.80 -15.70
C ASP A 154 -13.14 -8.26 -15.56
N ASP A 155 -14.23 -8.58 -16.26
CA ASP A 155 -14.83 -9.93 -16.31
C ASP A 155 -14.31 -10.74 -17.52
N SER A 156 -13.16 -10.38 -18.10
CA SER A 156 -12.63 -11.06 -19.31
C SER A 156 -12.23 -12.53 -19.11
N GLU A 157 -12.35 -13.07 -17.90
CA GLU A 157 -12.16 -14.50 -17.60
C GLU A 157 -13.47 -15.34 -17.59
N TYR A 158 -14.58 -14.81 -18.12
CA TYR A 158 -15.83 -15.56 -18.35
C TYR A 158 -16.12 -15.85 -19.83
#